data_AF-H9WHP6-F1
#
_entry.id   AF-H9WHP6-F1
#
_cell.length_a   1.000
_cell.length_b   1.000
_cell.length_c   1.000
_cell.angle_alpha   90.00
_cell.angle_beta   90.00
_cell.angle_gamma   90.00
#
_symmetry.space_group_name_H-M   'P 1'
#
loop_
_entity.id
_entity.type
_entity.pdbx_description
1 polymer ?
#
loop_
_entity_poly.entity_id
_entity_poly.type
_entity_poly.pdbx_seq_one_letter_code
_entity_poly.pdbx_strand_id
1 'polypeptide(L)' 'GGNNQDYYDLSVIDGFNVPLSLTPSDGSCKALTCKMDQCPDAYLYPTDDTKTHACASGTNYNIIFCP' A
#
# COMPACT_ATOMS: atom_id res chain seq x y z
N GLY A 1 4.29 3.36 15.43
CA GLY A 1 5.36 3.73 14.50
C GLY A 1 6.39 4.54 15.24
N GLY A 2 7.67 4.23 15.08
CA GLY A 2 8.75 5.13 15.51
C GLY A 2 8.87 6.31 14.54
N ASN A 3 9.41 7.43 15.00
CA ASN A 3 9.75 8.60 14.16
C ASN A 3 8.60 9.44 13.58
N ASN A 4 7.41 9.44 14.19
CA ASN A 4 6.27 10.26 13.72
C ASN A 4 5.90 9.96 12.25
N GLN A 5 5.96 8.69 11.88
CA GLN A 5 5.63 8.17 10.56
C GLN A 5 4.56 7.08 10.63
N ASP A 6 3.70 7.07 9.62
CA ASP A 6 2.75 6.01 9.34
C ASP A 6 3.33 5.13 8.22
N TYR A 7 3.31 3.81 8.40
CA TYR A 7 3.84 2.85 7.43
C TYR A 7 2.69 2.06 6.80
N TYR A 8 2.76 1.84 5.49
CA TYR A 8 1.73 1.16 4.72
C TYR A 8 2.31 0.45 3.51
N ASP A 9 1.65 -0.62 3.11
CA ASP A 9 1.96 -1.44 1.94
C ASP A 9 0.68 -2.15 1.46
N LEU A 10 0.78 -2.78 0.29
CA LEU A 10 -0.18 -3.78 -0.18
C LEU A 10 0.53 -5.13 -0.22
N SER A 11 -0.21 -6.22 0.01
CA SER A 11 0.32 -7.58 -0.09
C SER A 11 -0.67 -8.48 -0.82
N VAL A 12 -0.16 -9.27 -1.74
CA VAL A 12 -0.88 -10.36 -2.43
C VAL A 12 -0.26 -11.73 -2.13
N ILE A 13 0.63 -11.79 -1.12
CA ILE A 13 1.29 -13.03 -0.67
C ILE A 13 0.25 -14.12 -0.33
N ASP A 14 -0.82 -13.74 0.37
CA ASP A 14 -1.88 -14.66 0.80
C ASP A 14 -3.01 -14.81 -0.24
N GLY A 15 -2.86 -14.17 -1.40
CA GLY A 15 -3.81 -14.23 -2.51
C GLY A 15 -4.44 -12.87 -2.86
N PHE A 16 -5.11 -12.87 -4.00
CA PHE A 16 -5.81 -11.72 -4.56
C PHE A 16 -7.24 -12.11 -4.92
N ASN A 17 -8.20 -11.27 -4.53
CA ASN A 17 -9.62 -11.48 -4.84
C ASN A 17 -10.31 -10.25 -5.47
N VAL A 18 -9.89 -9.04 -5.11
CA VAL A 18 -10.52 -7.78 -5.53
C VAL A 18 -9.43 -6.73 -5.79
N PRO A 19 -9.48 -5.99 -6.92
CA PRO A 19 -8.62 -4.83 -7.16
C PRO A 19 -8.71 -3.81 -6.02
N LEU A 20 -7.59 -3.26 -5.59
CA LEU A 20 -7.49 -2.35 -4.46
C LEU A 20 -6.57 -1.17 -4.78
N SER A 21 -6.97 0.03 -4.36
CA SER A 21 -6.07 1.19 -4.28
C SER A 21 -6.06 1.78 -2.88
N LEU A 22 -4.89 2.26 -2.48
CA LEU A 22 -4.65 2.97 -1.23
C LEU A 22 -3.98 4.30 -1.58
N THR A 23 -4.68 5.39 -1.28
CA THR A 23 -4.23 6.75 -1.61
C THR A 23 -4.13 7.58 -0.34
N PRO A 24 -2.91 8.01 0.07
CA PRO A 24 -2.73 8.98 1.15
C PRO A 24 -3.36 10.33 0.80
N SER A 25 -4.00 10.99 1.76
CA SER A 25 -4.69 12.27 1.55
C SER A 25 -3.71 13.45 1.36
N ASP A 26 -2.45 13.31 1.79
CA ASP A 26 -1.50 14.43 1.84
C ASP A 26 -0.84 14.75 0.49
N GLY A 27 -1.03 13.92 -0.55
CA GLY A 27 -0.51 14.10 -1.91
C GLY A 27 1.01 14.05 -2.06
N SER A 28 1.77 14.05 -0.96
CA SER A 28 3.23 13.98 -0.91
C SER A 28 3.74 12.53 -0.78
N CYS A 29 2.89 11.64 -0.30
CA CYS A 29 3.17 10.22 -0.13
C CYS A 29 2.70 9.36 -1.31
N LYS A 30 3.31 8.18 -1.48
CA LYS A 30 3.04 7.31 -2.62
C LYS A 30 1.65 6.66 -2.53
N ALA A 31 0.85 6.80 -3.59
CA ALA A 31 -0.36 6.00 -3.77
C ALA A 31 -0.01 4.61 -4.31
N LEU A 32 -0.73 3.59 -3.84
CA LEU A 32 -0.54 2.19 -4.23
C LEU A 32 -1.78 1.71 -4.97
N THR A 33 -1.59 0.97 -6.07
CA THR A 33 -2.71 0.37 -6.81
C THR A 33 -2.35 -1.02 -7.28
N CYS A 34 -3.22 -1.97 -6.95
CA CYS A 34 -3.08 -3.37 -7.34
C CYS A 34 -4.38 -3.86 -7.97
N LYS A 35 -4.37 -4.12 -9.29
CA LYS A 35 -5.56 -4.55 -10.05
C LYS A 35 -5.55 -6.03 -10.43
N MET A 36 -4.52 -6.76 -10.05
CA MET A 36 -4.32 -8.17 -10.40
C MET A 36 -3.45 -8.85 -9.34
N ASP A 37 -3.39 -10.18 -9.40
CA ASP A 37 -2.63 -11.06 -8.50
C ASP A 37 -1.10 -10.84 -8.53
N GLN A 38 -0.59 -10.19 -9.57
CA GLN A 38 0.82 -9.78 -9.67
C GLN A 38 0.91 -8.31 -10.05
N CYS A 39 1.13 -7.43 -9.06
CA CYS A 39 1.25 -6.00 -9.27
C CYS A 39 2.53 -5.44 -8.65
N PRO A 40 3.11 -4.36 -9.22
CA PRO A 40 4.40 -3.84 -8.77
C PRO A 40 4.35 -3.12 -7.42
N ASP A 41 3.16 -2.69 -6.98
CA ASP A 41 2.96 -1.94 -5.74
C ASP A 41 2.61 -2.82 -4.54
N ALA A 42 2.50 -4.14 -4.71
CA ALA A 42 2.25 -5.08 -3.63
C ALA A 42 3.38 -6.09 -3.44
N TYR A 43 3.52 -6.58 -2.23
CA TYR A 43 4.36 -7.73 -1.92
C TYR A 43 3.83 -8.98 -2.64
N LEU A 44 4.70 -9.60 -3.44
CA LEU A 44 4.38 -10.83 -4.18
C LEU A 44 4.86 -12.10 -3.44
N TYR A 45 5.85 -11.96 -2.56
CA TYR A 45 6.44 -13.07 -1.80
C TYR A 45 7.04 -12.57 -0.48
N PRO A 46 7.13 -13.42 0.58
CA PRO A 46 7.51 -12.99 1.93
C PRO A 46 8.93 -12.41 2.08
N THR A 47 9.84 -12.69 1.15
CA THR A 47 11.23 -12.21 1.20
C THR A 47 11.45 -10.90 0.46
N ASP A 48 10.42 -10.34 -0.18
CA ASP A 48 10.49 -8.97 -0.69
C ASP A 48 10.36 -8.02 0.51
N ASP A 49 11.28 -7.07 0.63
CA ASP A 49 11.35 -6.08 1.70
C ASP A 49 11.25 -4.64 1.18
N THR A 50 10.83 -4.45 -0.08
CA THR A 50 10.95 -3.17 -0.79
C THR A 50 9.65 -2.35 -0.91
N LYS A 51 8.50 -2.92 -0.52
CA LYS A 51 7.17 -2.32 -0.80
C LYS A 51 6.58 -1.50 0.35
N THR A 52 7.16 -1.54 1.54
CA THR A 52 6.75 -0.66 2.64
C THR A 52 7.07 0.79 2.31
N HIS A 53 6.05 1.63 2.41
CA HIS A 53 6.16 3.07 2.27
C HIS A 53 5.89 3.74 3.62
N ALA A 54 6.45 4.94 3.79
CA ALA A 54 6.25 5.77 4.96
C ALA A 54 5.60 7.10 4.56
N CYS A 55 4.74 7.61 5.43
CA CYS A 55 4.17 8.96 5.34
C CYS A 55 4.26 9.67 6.69
N ALA A 56 4.03 10.98 6.73
CA ALA A 56 3.93 11.71 7.98
C ALA A 56 2.79 11.13 8.85
N SER A 57 3.01 11.02 10.16
CA SER A 57 1.98 10.47 11.03
C SER A 57 0.74 11.37 11.10
N GLY A 58 -0.43 10.74 11.18
CA GLY A 58 -1.72 11.42 11.14
C GLY A 58 -2.24 11.66 9.72
N THR A 59 -1.62 11.03 8.73
CA THR A 59 -2.11 11.03 7.35
C THR A 59 -3.41 10.23 7.28
N ASN A 60 -4.41 10.76 6.56
CA ASN A 60 -5.62 9.98 6.27
C ASN A 60 -5.41 9.17 4.99
N TYR A 61 -6.06 8.02 4.88
CA TYR A 61 -5.91 7.11 3.76
C TYR A 61 -7.28 6.78 3.17
N ASN A 62 -7.39 6.89 1.85
CA ASN A 62 -8.56 6.42 1.11
C ASN A 62 -8.27 5.03 0.55
N ILE A 63 -9.12 4.07 0.92
CA ILE A 63 -9.06 2.70 0.42
C ILE A 63 -10.26 2.48 -0.51
N ILE A 64 -9.99 2.14 -1.77
CA ILE A 64 -11.02 1.92 -2.78
C ILE A 64 -10.90 0.51 -3.34
N PHE A 65 -11.98 -0.25 -3.23
CA PHE A 65 -12.13 -1.55 -3.88
C PHE A 65 -12.69 -1.35 -5.30
N CYS A 66 -12.21 -2.14 -6.25
CA CYS A 66 -12.52 -2.01 -7.67
C CYS A 66 -12.32 -0.57 -8.21
N PRO A 67 -11.12 0.04 -8.02
CA PRO A 67 -10.81 1.37 -8.55
C PRO A 67 -10.53 1.38 -10.06
#